data_AF-A0A0S8EXY4-F1
#
_entry.id   AF-A0A0S8EXY4-F1
#
_cell.length_a   1.000
_cell.length_b   1.000
_cell.length_c   1.000
_cell.angle_alpha   90.00
_cell.angle_beta   90.00
_cell.angle_gamma   90.00
#
_symmetry.space_group_name_H-M   'P 1'
#
loop_
_entity.id
_entity.type
_entity.pdbx_description
1 polymer ?
#
loop_
_entity_poly.entity_id
_entity_poly.type
_entity_poly.pdbx_seq_one_letter_code
_entity_poly.pdbx_strand_id
1 'polypeptide(L)'
;MGEKKQRKVKNYLLDRRFQLKYTGMVLLVTLAVAGVLGYMAYDFSKGQTEAFTAQLAAQPDLDPETASDLERFAKQEDRKVRNAIIGGVLLMTLALGITGIMVTHRVVGPAYRMKRLFQHVGEGHLEVTTGIRKGDELQELYHSFAEMVESLREQRAEDIERLEDTLIKMEAAGVQSAYVTELRAVLDRIRKSVD
;
A
#
# COMPACT_ATOMS: atom_id res chain seq x y z
N MET A 1 -7.86 32.99 -13.13
CA MET A 1 -6.87 32.37 -12.24
C MET A 1 -7.59 31.35 -11.36
N GLY A 2 -7.45 30.06 -11.65
CA GLY A 2 -8.16 29.01 -10.89
C GLY A 2 -7.54 28.81 -9.51
N GLU A 3 -8.34 28.98 -8.46
CA GLU A 3 -7.94 28.70 -7.08
C GLU A 3 -7.46 27.25 -6.95
N LYS A 4 -6.16 27.08 -6.68
CA LYS A 4 -5.59 25.79 -6.26
C LYS A 4 -6.16 25.45 -4.89
N LYS A 5 -7.26 24.70 -4.87
CA LYS A 5 -7.86 24.11 -3.67
C LYS A 5 -6.79 23.30 -2.92
N GLN A 6 -6.24 23.89 -1.87
CA GLN A 6 -5.16 23.31 -1.08
C GLN A 6 -5.63 21.95 -0.55
N ARG A 7 -4.92 20.88 -0.95
CA ARG A 7 -5.24 19.51 -0.56
C ARG A 7 -4.96 19.39 0.94
N LYS A 8 -6.01 19.32 1.75
CA LYS A 8 -5.90 19.10 3.20
C LYS A 8 -5.17 17.77 3.44
N VAL A 9 -4.00 17.86 4.08
CA VAL A 9 -3.11 16.73 4.47
C VAL A 9 -3.87 15.63 5.25
N LYS A 10 -5.01 15.99 5.84
CA LYS A 10 -5.96 15.10 6.50
C LYS A 10 -6.47 13.93 5.63
N ASN A 11 -6.31 13.98 4.31
CA ASN A 11 -6.76 12.92 3.39
C ASN A 11 -5.73 11.79 3.15
N TYR A 12 -4.54 11.82 3.77
CA TYR A 12 -3.55 10.75 3.62
C TYR A 12 -3.89 9.48 4.42
N LEU A 13 -4.82 9.60 5.36
CA LEU A 13 -5.19 8.56 6.31
C LEU A 13 -6.63 8.08 6.02
N LEU A 14 -6.90 7.67 4.78
CA LEU A 14 -8.21 7.12 4.39
C LEU A 14 -8.48 5.77 5.08
N ASP A 15 -7.43 5.00 5.38
CA ASP A 15 -7.53 3.77 6.17
C ASP A 15 -6.29 3.58 7.08
N ARG A 16 -6.33 4.24 8.26
CA ARG A 16 -5.23 4.22 9.25
C ARG A 16 -4.88 2.81 9.71
N ARG A 17 -5.87 1.93 9.78
CA ARG A 17 -5.70 0.58 10.35
C ARG A 17 -4.80 -0.28 9.47
N PHE A 18 -5.01 -0.26 8.15
CA PHE A 18 -4.18 -1.02 7.22
C PHE A 18 -2.74 -0.50 7.22
N GLN A 19 -2.56 0.81 7.05
CA GLN A 19 -1.22 1.43 7.01
C GLN A 19 -0.42 1.17 8.29
N LEU A 20 -1.03 1.37 9.46
CA LEU A 20 -0.37 1.17 10.74
C LEU A 20 -0.09 -0.32 11.03
N LYS A 21 -0.98 -1.24 10.62
CA LYS A 21 -0.76 -2.68 10.81
C LYS A 21 0.48 -3.16 10.08
N TYR A 22 0.60 -2.88 8.79
CA TYR A 22 1.71 -3.38 7.98
C TYR A 22 3.00 -2.59 8.22
N THR A 23 2.92 -1.26 8.33
CA THR A 23 4.10 -0.45 8.69
C THR A 23 4.60 -0.85 10.07
N GLY A 24 3.71 -1.02 11.06
CA GLY A 24 4.06 -1.50 12.40
C GLY A 24 4.69 -2.89 12.39
N MET A 25 4.18 -3.81 11.58
CA MET A 25 4.78 -5.15 11.42
C MET A 25 6.21 -5.07 10.87
N VAL A 26 6.44 -4.26 9.83
CA VAL A 26 7.78 -4.04 9.27
C VAL A 26 8.70 -3.44 10.33
N LEU A 27 8.27 -2.38 11.02
CA LEU A 27 9.06 -1.72 12.06
C LEU A 27 9.38 -2.66 13.23
N LEU A 28 8.45 -3.54 13.62
CA LEU A 28 8.69 -4.54 14.66
C LEU A 28 9.80 -5.50 14.25
N VAL A 29 9.70 -6.09 13.04
CA VAL A 29 10.73 -7.01 12.53
C VAL A 29 12.07 -6.30 12.40
N THR A 30 12.05 -5.06 11.89
CA THR A 30 13.23 -4.20 11.82
C THR A 30 13.88 -4.00 13.19
N LEU A 31 13.11 -3.63 14.21
CA LEU A 31 13.62 -3.40 15.56
C LEU A 31 14.12 -4.69 16.21
N ALA A 32 13.48 -5.83 15.95
CA ALA A 32 13.94 -7.12 16.43
C ALA A 32 15.30 -7.50 15.82
N VAL A 33 15.42 -7.42 14.49
CA VAL A 33 16.69 -7.71 13.79
C VAL A 33 17.77 -6.71 14.19
N ALA A 34 17.45 -5.42 14.20
CA ALA A 34 18.37 -4.37 14.59
C ALA A 34 18.79 -4.49 16.07
N GLY A 35 17.90 -4.94 16.95
CA GLY A 35 18.20 -5.20 18.35
C GLY A 35 19.19 -6.36 18.51
N VAL A 36 18.96 -7.48 17.81
CA VAL A 36 19.88 -8.63 17.83
C VAL A 36 21.25 -8.24 17.25
N LEU A 37 21.28 -7.64 16.06
CA LEU A 37 22.53 -7.23 15.42
C LEU A 37 23.24 -6.12 16.21
N GLY A 38 22.49 -5.17 16.76
CA GLY A 38 23.03 -4.11 17.60
C GLY A 38 23.62 -4.65 18.89
N TYR A 39 22.98 -5.64 19.52
CA TYR A 39 23.53 -6.33 20.69
C TYR A 39 24.82 -7.06 20.34
N MET A 40 24.82 -7.86 19.27
CA MET A 40 26.02 -8.56 18.81
C MET A 40 27.17 -7.59 18.47
N ALA A 41 26.87 -6.48 17.79
CA ALA A 41 27.86 -5.46 17.45
C ALA A 41 28.42 -4.78 18.70
N TYR A 42 27.58 -4.50 19.70
CA TYR A 42 28.02 -3.92 20.96
C TYR A 42 28.87 -4.89 21.78
N ASP A 43 28.47 -6.16 21.88
CA ASP A 43 29.21 -7.21 22.57
C ASP A 43 30.59 -7.45 21.92
N PHE A 44 30.60 -7.54 20.58
CA PHE A 44 31.83 -7.67 19.81
C PHE A 44 32.75 -6.44 19.94
N SER A 45 32.19 -5.23 19.99
CA SER A 45 32.96 -4.00 20.23
C SER A 45 33.58 -4.01 21.62
N LYS A 46 32.79 -4.32 22.65
CA LYS A 46 33.24 -4.34 24.04
C LYS A 46 34.32 -5.39 24.27
N GLY A 47 34.17 -6.58 23.69
CA GLY A 47 35.18 -7.64 23.77
C GLY A 47 36.52 -7.24 23.14
N GLN A 48 36.50 -6.51 22.01
CA GLN A 48 37.73 -5.97 21.41
C GLN A 48 38.38 -4.89 22.26
N THR A 49 37.58 -3.96 22.78
CA THR A 49 38.07 -2.88 23.66
C THR A 49 38.71 -3.49 24.92
N GLU A 50 38.06 -4.44 25.57
CA GLU A 50 38.58 -5.14 26.76
C GLU A 50 39.87 -5.91 26.47
N ALA A 51 39.92 -6.67 25.37
CA ALA A 51 41.12 -7.41 24.98
C ALA A 51 42.31 -6.48 24.69
N PHE A 52 42.05 -5.36 24.01
CA PHE A 52 43.07 -4.35 23.72
C PHE A 52 43.58 -3.69 25.02
N THR A 53 42.69 -3.26 25.90
CA THR A 53 43.07 -2.67 27.20
C THR A 53 43.85 -3.67 28.06
N ALA A 54 43.45 -4.95 28.10
CA ALA A 54 44.15 -6.00 28.85
C ALA A 54 45.56 -6.28 28.29
N GLN A 55 45.72 -6.30 26.96
CA GLN A 55 47.02 -6.48 26.32
C GLN A 55 47.98 -5.33 26.63
N LEU A 56 47.48 -4.09 26.62
CA LEU A 56 48.29 -2.93 27.00
C LEU A 56 48.63 -3.02 28.49
N ALA A 57 47.65 -3.17 29.39
CA ALA A 57 47.84 -3.23 30.84
C ALA A 57 48.82 -4.32 31.33
N ALA A 58 49.04 -5.37 30.55
CA ALA A 58 50.04 -6.40 30.84
C ALA A 58 51.49 -5.98 30.57
N GLN A 59 51.74 -4.79 30.02
CA GLN A 59 53.10 -4.27 29.83
C GLN A 59 53.70 -3.81 31.18
N PRO A 60 54.93 -4.26 31.51
CA PRO A 60 55.53 -4.07 32.85
C PRO A 60 55.90 -2.62 33.21
N ASP A 61 56.03 -1.72 32.23
CA ASP A 61 56.45 -0.32 32.43
C ASP A 61 55.30 0.69 32.32
N LEU A 62 54.05 0.24 32.43
CA LEU A 62 52.89 1.14 32.35
C LEU A 62 52.69 1.94 33.63
N ASP A 63 52.74 3.26 33.48
CA ASP A 63 52.40 4.20 34.54
C ASP A 63 50.88 4.14 34.88
N PRO A 64 50.50 4.25 36.17
CA PRO A 64 49.09 4.27 36.61
C PRO A 64 48.20 5.35 35.96
N GLU A 65 48.76 6.51 35.64
CA GLU A 65 48.09 7.61 34.97
C GLU A 65 47.73 7.21 33.53
N THR A 66 48.69 6.67 32.78
CA THR A 66 48.51 6.10 31.44
C THR A 66 47.45 4.98 31.42
N ALA A 67 47.43 4.09 32.42
CA ALA A 67 46.42 3.04 32.54
C ALA A 67 44.99 3.61 32.69
N SER A 68 44.84 4.67 33.51
CA SER A 68 43.54 5.32 33.74
C SER A 68 43.02 6.08 32.51
N ASP A 69 43.92 6.68 31.73
CA ASP A 69 43.57 7.36 30.49
C ASP A 69 43.20 6.38 29.38
N LEU A 70 43.84 5.21 29.34
CA LEU A 70 43.50 4.13 28.42
C LEU A 70 42.09 3.57 28.69
N GLU A 71 41.73 3.39 29.96
CA GLU A 71 40.36 3.01 30.35
C GLU A 71 39.32 4.06 29.94
N ARG A 72 39.64 5.35 30.09
CA ARG A 72 38.74 6.44 29.66
C ARG A 72 38.57 6.43 28.16
N PHE A 73 39.65 6.24 27.40
CA PHE A 73 39.60 6.12 25.94
C PHE A 73 38.75 4.93 25.50
N ALA A 74 38.98 3.75 26.08
CA ALA A 74 38.17 2.55 25.88
C ALA A 74 36.66 2.81 26.11
N LYS A 75 36.32 3.38 27.27
CA LYS A 75 34.92 3.74 27.60
C LYS A 75 34.33 4.78 26.66
N GLN A 76 35.14 5.68 26.10
CA GLN A 76 34.69 6.67 25.11
C GLN A 76 34.40 6.03 23.76
N GLU A 77 35.26 5.12 23.29
CA GLU A 77 35.05 4.38 22.04
C GLU A 77 33.80 3.50 22.13
N ASP A 78 33.61 2.77 23.22
CA ASP A 78 32.39 1.97 23.44
C ASP A 78 31.12 2.85 23.43
N ARG A 79 31.20 4.05 24.01
CA ARG A 79 30.09 5.02 23.98
C ARG A 79 29.79 5.52 22.57
N LYS A 80 30.83 5.77 21.76
CA LYS A 80 30.65 6.17 20.34
C LYS A 80 29.97 5.05 19.57
N VAL A 81 30.42 3.81 19.70
CA VAL A 81 29.81 2.66 19.02
C VAL A 81 28.36 2.47 19.45
N ARG A 82 28.07 2.49 20.75
CA ARG A 82 26.69 2.41 21.26
C ARG A 82 25.80 3.53 20.71
N ASN A 83 26.28 4.78 20.75
CA ASN A 83 25.50 5.92 20.26
C ASN A 83 25.29 5.85 18.74
N ALA A 84 26.28 5.37 17.99
CA ALA A 84 26.18 5.14 16.55
C ALA A 84 25.14 4.06 16.21
N ILE A 85 25.11 2.95 16.96
CA ILE A 85 24.09 1.89 16.82
C ILE A 85 22.70 2.48 17.08
N ILE A 86 22.50 3.15 18.23
CA ILE A 86 21.20 3.74 18.57
C ILE A 86 20.76 4.77 17.52
N GLY A 87 21.66 5.68 17.13
CA GLY A 87 21.38 6.69 16.11
C GLY A 87 21.03 6.08 14.76
N GLY A 88 21.78 5.06 14.32
CA GLY A 88 21.53 4.34 13.08
C GLY A 88 20.18 3.61 13.08
N VAL A 89 19.85 2.92 14.17
CA VAL A 89 18.56 2.21 14.31
C VAL A 89 17.40 3.20 14.32
N LEU A 90 17.51 4.31 15.04
CA LEU A 90 16.47 5.36 15.05
C LEU A 90 16.26 5.97 13.66
N LEU A 91 17.35 6.33 12.98
CA LEU A 91 17.30 6.90 11.63
C LEU A 91 16.66 5.91 10.65
N MET A 92 17.06 4.64 10.69
CA MET A 92 16.53 3.61 9.81
C MET A 92 15.05 3.30 10.09
N THR A 93 14.66 3.23 11.36
CA THR A 93 13.25 3.06 11.77
C THR A 93 12.39 4.21 11.27
N LEU A 94 12.86 5.46 11.38
CA LEU A 94 12.15 6.63 10.88
C LEU A 94 12.02 6.59 9.34
N ALA A 95 13.11 6.28 8.63
CA ALA A 95 13.13 6.20 7.18
C ALA A 95 12.18 5.10 6.66
N LEU A 96 12.18 3.92 7.27
CA LEU A 96 11.26 2.84 6.94
C LEU A 96 9.83 3.17 7.30
N GLY A 97 9.58 3.86 8.42
CA GLY A 97 8.25 4.29 8.82
C GLY A 97 7.64 5.26 7.80
N ILE A 98 8.42 6.27 7.39
CA ILE A 98 7.99 7.24 6.36
C ILE A 98 7.74 6.54 5.02
N THR A 99 8.71 5.72 4.57
CA THR A 99 8.59 4.99 3.31
C THR A 99 7.40 4.03 3.33
N GLY A 100 7.20 3.29 4.41
CA GLY A 100 6.09 2.36 4.58
C GLY A 100 4.73 3.04 4.47
N ILE A 101 4.56 4.19 5.12
CA ILE A 101 3.32 4.99 5.01
C ILE A 101 3.12 5.49 3.58
N MET A 102 4.17 6.03 2.95
CA MET A 102 4.12 6.56 1.58
C MET A 102 3.72 5.49 0.56
N VAL A 103 4.35 4.31 0.62
CA VAL A 103 4.05 3.18 -0.25
C VAL A 103 2.63 2.68 0.00
N THR A 104 2.24 2.49 1.25
CA THR A 104 0.92 1.93 1.57
C THR A 104 -0.22 2.85 1.12
N HIS A 105 -0.01 4.17 1.13
CA HIS A 105 -1.00 5.11 0.61
C HIS A 105 -1.27 4.97 -0.90
N ARG A 106 -0.25 4.60 -1.69
CA ARG A 106 -0.38 4.36 -3.15
C ARG A 106 -1.17 3.08 -3.49
N VAL A 107 -1.46 2.24 -2.50
CA VAL A 107 -2.25 1.00 -2.66
C VAL A 107 -3.65 1.16 -2.06
N VAL A 108 -3.75 1.61 -0.81
CA VAL A 108 -5.00 1.61 -0.04
C VAL A 108 -6.06 2.55 -0.61
N GLY A 109 -5.68 3.76 -1.03
CA GLY A 109 -6.62 4.72 -1.60
C GLY A 109 -7.28 4.19 -2.88
N PRO A 110 -6.50 3.70 -3.85
CA PRO A 110 -6.97 2.99 -5.03
C PRO A 110 -7.81 1.76 -4.72
N ALA A 111 -7.42 0.94 -3.74
CA ALA A 111 -8.15 -0.27 -3.37
C ALA A 111 -9.57 0.05 -2.89
N TYR A 112 -9.73 1.11 -2.08
CA TYR A 112 -11.04 1.57 -1.64
C TYR A 112 -11.91 2.04 -2.82
N ARG A 113 -11.31 2.72 -3.80
CA ARG A 113 -12.03 3.11 -5.03
C ARG A 113 -12.46 1.90 -5.84
N MET A 114 -11.56 0.92 -6.03
CA MET A 114 -11.88 -0.33 -6.71
C MET A 114 -13.05 -1.05 -6.06
N LYS A 115 -13.08 -1.15 -4.72
CA LYS A 115 -14.22 -1.74 -4.00
C LYS A 115 -15.55 -1.08 -4.39
N ARG A 116 -15.59 0.25 -4.49
CA ARG A 116 -16.80 0.96 -4.91
C ARG A 116 -17.17 0.71 -6.36
N LEU A 117 -16.18 0.63 -7.25
CA LEU A 117 -16.42 0.29 -8.66
C LEU A 117 -16.97 -1.14 -8.80
N PHE A 118 -16.41 -2.11 -8.07
CA PHE A 118 -16.93 -3.48 -8.03
C PHE A 118 -18.37 -3.54 -7.53
N GLN A 119 -18.71 -2.78 -6.47
CA GLN A 119 -20.08 -2.71 -5.97
C GLN A 119 -21.04 -2.10 -6.99
N HIS A 120 -20.62 -1.03 -7.68
CA HIS A 120 -21.44 -0.37 -8.69
C HIS A 120 -21.74 -1.30 -9.88
N VAL A 121 -20.74 -2.04 -10.35
CA VAL A 121 -20.92 -3.07 -11.39
C VAL A 121 -21.77 -4.24 -10.87
N GLY A 122 -21.59 -4.63 -9.61
CA GLY A 122 -22.43 -5.64 -8.95
C GLY A 122 -23.90 -5.25 -8.80
N GLU A 123 -24.21 -3.95 -8.75
CA GLU A 123 -25.56 -3.39 -8.78
C GLU A 123 -26.15 -3.36 -10.20
N GLY A 124 -25.38 -3.74 -11.23
CA GLY A 124 -25.79 -3.82 -12.62
C GLY A 124 -25.42 -2.60 -13.47
N HIS A 125 -24.76 -1.59 -12.89
CA HIS A 125 -24.31 -0.39 -13.59
C HIS A 125 -22.98 -0.65 -14.32
N LEU A 126 -23.02 -0.70 -15.64
CA LEU A 126 -21.85 -1.02 -16.48
C LEU A 126 -21.11 0.22 -17.00
N GLU A 127 -21.18 1.33 -16.26
CA GLU A 127 -20.49 2.56 -16.60
C GLU A 127 -19.20 2.74 -15.80
N VAL A 128 -18.09 2.91 -16.50
CA VAL A 128 -16.81 3.28 -15.87
C VAL A 128 -16.58 4.78 -16.00
N THR A 129 -17.20 5.56 -15.11
CA THR A 129 -17.12 7.04 -15.17
C THR A 129 -15.86 7.64 -14.54
N THR A 130 -15.13 6.88 -13.71
CA THR A 130 -13.97 7.41 -12.99
C THR A 130 -12.79 6.44 -12.93
N GLY A 131 -11.61 6.90 -13.35
CA GLY A 131 -10.36 6.14 -13.27
C GLY A 131 -9.59 6.28 -11.96
N ILE A 132 -8.57 5.42 -11.80
CA ILE A 132 -7.56 5.52 -10.74
C ILE A 132 -6.51 6.59 -11.10
N ARG A 133 -5.85 7.21 -10.12
CA ARG A 133 -4.86 8.28 -10.39
C ARG A 133 -3.57 7.70 -10.99
N LYS A 134 -2.99 8.43 -11.95
CA LYS A 134 -1.68 8.09 -12.53
C LYS A 134 -0.63 7.97 -11.42
N GLY A 135 0.08 6.84 -11.37
CA GLY A 135 1.08 6.52 -10.35
C GLY A 135 0.56 5.78 -9.13
N ASP A 136 -0.68 5.34 -9.09
CA ASP A 136 -1.15 4.38 -8.10
C ASP A 136 -0.79 2.94 -8.52
N GLU A 137 -0.56 2.05 -7.56
CA GLU A 137 -0.09 0.68 -7.85
C GLU A 137 -1.16 -0.21 -8.51
N LEU A 138 -2.44 0.14 -8.36
CA LEU A 138 -3.57 -0.64 -8.89
C LEU A 138 -4.01 -0.23 -10.30
N GLN A 139 -3.16 0.48 -11.06
CA GLN A 139 -3.49 0.93 -12.41
C GLN A 139 -3.76 -0.22 -13.38
N GLU A 140 -2.91 -1.25 -13.36
CA GLU A 140 -3.07 -2.43 -14.21
C GLU A 140 -4.35 -3.19 -13.88
N LEU A 141 -4.62 -3.41 -12.59
CA LEU A 141 -5.87 -4.02 -12.13
C LEU A 141 -7.10 -3.22 -12.59
N TYR A 142 -7.04 -1.90 -12.53
CA TYR A 142 -8.12 -1.05 -13.02
C TYR A 142 -8.31 -1.18 -14.52
N HIS A 143 -7.23 -1.28 -15.30
CA HIS A 143 -7.33 -1.42 -16.76
C HIS A 143 -8.03 -2.72 -17.14
N SER A 144 -7.59 -3.86 -16.57
CA SER A 144 -8.25 -5.15 -16.81
C SER A 144 -9.70 -5.16 -16.31
N PHE A 145 -9.98 -4.50 -15.19
CA PHE A 145 -11.35 -4.34 -14.72
C PHE A 145 -12.20 -3.50 -15.69
N ALA A 146 -11.67 -2.40 -16.20
CA ALA A 146 -12.39 -1.54 -17.15
C ALA A 146 -12.68 -2.27 -18.46
N GLU A 147 -11.73 -3.04 -18.97
CA GLU A 147 -11.93 -3.91 -20.14
C GLU A 147 -13.01 -4.97 -19.90
N MET A 148 -13.02 -5.60 -18.72
CA MET A 148 -14.07 -6.54 -18.34
C MET A 148 -15.45 -5.87 -18.32
N VAL A 149 -15.57 -4.68 -17.74
CA VAL A 149 -16.85 -3.94 -17.68
C VAL A 149 -17.30 -3.54 -19.09
N GLU A 150 -16.38 -3.11 -19.95
CA GLU A 150 -16.69 -2.79 -21.34
C GLU A 150 -17.21 -4.03 -22.09
N SER A 151 -16.54 -5.18 -21.96
CA SER A 151 -17.00 -6.42 -22.58
C SER A 151 -18.39 -6.86 -22.08
N LEU A 152 -18.69 -6.68 -20.79
CA LEU A 152 -20.03 -6.95 -20.25
C LEU A 152 -21.08 -5.99 -20.83
N ARG A 153 -20.70 -4.72 -21.05
CA ARG A 153 -21.57 -3.70 -21.65
C ARG A 153 -21.88 -4.04 -23.10
N GLU A 154 -20.86 -4.41 -23.88
CA GLU A 154 -20.99 -4.85 -25.27
C GLU A 154 -21.88 -6.09 -25.39
N GLN A 155 -21.64 -7.12 -24.56
CA GLN A 155 -22.49 -8.33 -24.54
C GLN A 155 -23.94 -8.00 -24.23
N ARG A 156 -24.19 -7.14 -23.23
CA ARG A 156 -25.55 -6.73 -22.87
C ARG A 156 -26.22 -5.94 -23.99
N ALA A 157 -25.48 -5.07 -24.68
CA ALA A 157 -26.00 -4.32 -25.82
C ALA A 157 -26.38 -5.25 -26.99
N GLU A 158 -25.55 -6.24 -27.30
CA GLU A 158 -25.84 -7.25 -28.32
C GLU A 158 -27.08 -8.09 -27.98
N ASP A 159 -27.24 -8.50 -26.71
CA ASP A 159 -28.41 -9.24 -26.26
C ASP A 159 -29.70 -8.40 -26.37
N ILE A 160 -29.64 -7.10 -26.05
CA ILE A 160 -30.77 -6.18 -26.21
C ILE A 160 -31.16 -6.09 -27.70
N GLU A 161 -30.19 -5.90 -28.59
CA GLU A 161 -30.43 -5.81 -30.04
C GLU A 161 -31.10 -7.10 -30.58
N ARG A 162 -30.60 -8.27 -30.19
CA ARG A 162 -31.18 -9.56 -30.58
C ARG A 162 -32.61 -9.76 -30.07
N LEU A 163 -32.90 -9.29 -28.85
CA LEU A 163 -34.25 -9.33 -28.28
C LEU A 163 -35.20 -8.35 -28.99
N GLU A 164 -34.73 -7.14 -29.30
CA GLU A 164 -35.48 -6.15 -30.11
C GLU A 164 -35.85 -6.73 -31.48
N ASP A 165 -34.88 -7.32 -32.17
CA ASP A 165 -35.07 -7.98 -33.47
C ASP A 165 -36.10 -9.11 -33.42
N THR A 166 -36.05 -9.91 -32.35
CA THR A 166 -36.98 -11.03 -32.16
C THR A 166 -38.40 -10.54 -31.93
N LEU A 167 -38.57 -9.49 -31.11
CA LEU A 167 -39.87 -8.86 -30.89
C LEU A 167 -40.46 -8.30 -32.18
N ILE A 168 -39.65 -7.62 -33.00
CA ILE A 168 -40.08 -7.10 -34.31
C ILE A 168 -40.57 -8.24 -35.22
N LYS A 169 -39.84 -9.36 -35.28
CA LYS A 169 -40.23 -10.54 -36.08
C LYS A 169 -41.53 -11.17 -35.58
N MET A 170 -41.73 -11.26 -34.27
CA MET A 170 -42.96 -11.78 -33.67
C MET A 170 -44.17 -10.90 -34.01
N GLU A 171 -44.01 -9.58 -33.94
CA GLU A 171 -45.08 -8.63 -34.29
C GLU A 171 -45.41 -8.69 -35.79
N ALA A 172 -44.40 -8.76 -36.66
CA ALA A 172 -44.59 -8.92 -38.10
C ALA A 172 -45.29 -10.24 -38.47
N ALA A 173 -45.07 -11.30 -37.68
CA ALA A 173 -45.76 -12.58 -37.82
C ALA A 173 -47.19 -12.58 -37.24
N GLY A 174 -47.66 -11.45 -36.71
CA GLY A 174 -49.01 -11.30 -36.15
C GLY A 174 -49.18 -11.88 -34.75
N VAL A 175 -48.08 -12.18 -34.03
CA VAL A 175 -48.14 -12.69 -32.66
C VAL A 175 -48.52 -11.55 -31.71
N GLN A 176 -49.81 -11.39 -31.44
CA GLN A 176 -50.33 -10.44 -30.46
C GLN A 176 -50.67 -11.20 -29.17
N SER A 177 -49.82 -11.07 -28.15
CA SER A 177 -50.05 -11.66 -26.83
C SER A 177 -49.63 -10.71 -25.72
N ALA A 178 -50.26 -10.82 -24.55
CA ALA A 178 -49.86 -10.07 -23.36
C ALA A 178 -48.37 -10.28 -23.00
N TYR A 179 -47.83 -11.45 -23.31
CA TYR A 179 -46.43 -11.79 -23.08
C TYR A 179 -45.45 -10.99 -23.97
N VAL A 180 -45.85 -10.63 -25.20
CA VAL A 180 -45.03 -9.78 -26.09
C VAL A 180 -44.94 -8.36 -25.53
N THR A 181 -46.06 -7.84 -25.01
CA THR A 181 -46.09 -6.54 -24.35
C THR A 181 -45.25 -6.53 -23.07
N GLU A 182 -45.32 -7.59 -22.27
CA GLU A 182 -44.52 -7.73 -21.05
C GLU A 182 -43.01 -7.82 -21.38
N LEU A 183 -42.63 -8.60 -22.39
CA LEU A 183 -41.24 -8.72 -22.84
C LEU A 183 -40.68 -7.39 -23.34
N ARG A 184 -41.46 -6.61 -24.10
CA ARG A 184 -41.07 -5.24 -24.50
C ARG A 184 -40.86 -4.33 -23.29
N ALA A 185 -41.74 -4.38 -22.29
CA ALA A 185 -41.58 -3.58 -21.08
C ALA A 185 -40.32 -3.97 -20.28
N VAL A 186 -39.96 -5.25 -20.26
CA VAL A 186 -38.70 -5.73 -19.65
C VAL A 186 -37.48 -5.20 -20.41
N LEU A 187 -37.51 -5.26 -21.74
CA LEU A 187 -36.43 -4.78 -22.60
C LEU A 187 -36.20 -3.28 -22.45
N ASP A 188 -37.28 -2.47 -22.45
CA ASP A 188 -37.21 -1.03 -22.23
C ASP A 188 -36.59 -0.69 -20.87
N ARG A 189 -36.87 -1.51 -19.83
CA ARG A 189 -36.25 -1.36 -18.50
C ARG A 189 -34.76 -1.67 -18.54
N ILE A 190 -34.35 -2.74 -19.22
CA ILE A 190 -32.93 -3.12 -19.33
C ILE A 190 -32.17 -2.06 -20.12
N ARG A 191 -32.73 -1.56 -21.22
CA ARG A 191 -32.13 -0.51 -22.05
C ARG A 191 -31.79 0.76 -21.27
N LYS A 192 -32.73 1.23 -20.44
CA LYS A 192 -32.53 2.36 -19.53
C LYS A 192 -31.44 2.17 -18.46
N SER A 193 -30.93 0.95 -18.28
CA SER A 193 -29.85 0.66 -17.32
C SER A 193 -28.46 0.56 -17.97
N VAL A 194 -28.41 0.62 -19.31
CA VAL A 194 -27.18 0.58 -20.12
C VAL A 194 -26.78 1.96 -20.64
N ASP A 195 -27.76 2.84 -20.86
CA ASP A 195 -27.62 4.26 -21.24
C ASP A 195 -27.44 5.18 -20.03
#